data_AF-A0A392MZL6-F1
#
_entry.id   AF-A0A392MZL6-F1
#
_cell.length_a   1.000
_cell.length_b   1.000
_cell.length_c   1.000
_cell.angle_alpha   90.00
_cell.angle_beta   90.00
_cell.angle_gamma   90.00
#
_symmetry.space_group_name_H-M   'P 1'
#
loop_
_entity.id
_entity.type
_entity.pdbx_description
1 polymer ?
#
loop_
_entity_poly.entity_id
_entity_poly.type
_entity_poly.pdbx_seq_one_letter_code
_entity_poly.pdbx_strand_id
1 'polypeptide(L)'
;VFPRINVNDPYKRLGISKEASEEEIQGARNFLIQKYAGHKPSVDSIESAHDKIIMQKFYERKNPKIDVKKKIRAVNQSRFVQAVRGRFRTPSTTVILKTSLAFLLLGVLTVLFPTEEGPTLQGWSIYLFMAVGNLLDGVSNSSYSFNQGTKGI
;
A
#
# COMPACT_ATOMS: atom_id res chain seq x y z
N VAL A 1 1.41 -12.19 -46.31
CA VAL A 1 0.80 -11.89 -44.97
C VAL A 1 1.32 -12.90 -43.97
N PHE A 2 1.72 -12.47 -42.76
CA PHE A 2 2.29 -13.36 -41.73
C PHE A 2 1.24 -14.33 -41.15
N PRO A 3 1.45 -15.66 -41.25
CA PRO A 3 0.44 -16.65 -40.87
C PRO A 3 0.11 -16.68 -39.37
N ARG A 4 1.07 -16.31 -38.51
CA ARG A 4 0.96 -16.43 -37.05
C ARG A 4 0.58 -15.12 -36.34
N ILE A 5 0.01 -14.17 -37.08
CA ILE A 5 -0.33 -12.84 -36.59
C ILE A 5 -1.27 -12.87 -35.37
N ASN A 6 -2.20 -13.83 -35.33
CA ASN A 6 -3.20 -13.99 -34.26
C ASN A 6 -2.78 -14.94 -33.13
N VAL A 7 -1.55 -15.47 -33.13
CA VAL A 7 -1.11 -16.41 -32.11
C VAL A 7 -0.76 -15.67 -30.83
N ASN A 8 -1.47 -15.89 -29.72
CA ASN A 8 -1.25 -15.16 -28.47
C ASN A 8 0.10 -15.42 -27.79
N ASP A 9 0.67 -16.62 -27.97
CA ASP A 9 1.96 -17.00 -27.40
C ASP A 9 3.12 -16.39 -28.21
N PRO A 10 3.95 -15.50 -27.62
CA PRO A 10 5.00 -14.80 -28.36
C PRO A 10 6.10 -15.72 -28.86
N TYR A 11 6.41 -16.81 -28.15
CA TYR A 11 7.41 -17.79 -28.58
C TYR A 11 6.93 -18.57 -29.80
N LYS A 12 5.67 -19.03 -29.77
CA LYS A 12 5.04 -19.68 -30.93
C LYS A 12 4.85 -18.73 -32.10
N ARG A 13 4.62 -17.44 -31.84
CA ARG A 13 4.51 -16.41 -32.88
C ARG A 13 5.84 -16.28 -33.63
N LEU A 14 6.96 -16.14 -32.92
CA LEU A 14 8.30 -16.11 -33.54
C LEU A 14 8.73 -17.48 -34.09
N GLY A 15 8.13 -18.58 -33.60
CA GLY A 15 8.46 -19.94 -34.02
C GLY A 15 9.71 -20.49 -33.34
N ILE A 16 9.94 -20.06 -32.10
CA ILE A 16 11.09 -20.43 -31.27
C ILE A 16 10.62 -21.15 -30.01
N SER A 17 11.53 -21.88 -29.37
CA SER A 17 11.25 -22.50 -28.06
C SER A 17 11.17 -21.44 -26.95
N LYS A 18 10.49 -21.76 -25.84
CA LYS A 18 10.48 -20.93 -24.63
C LYS A 18 11.85 -20.82 -23.97
N GLU A 19 12.71 -21.80 -24.26
CA GLU A 19 14.08 -21.91 -23.76
C GLU A 19 15.12 -21.33 -24.73
N ALA A 20 14.66 -20.74 -25.84
CA ALA A 20 15.55 -20.19 -26.86
C ALA A 20 16.45 -19.07 -26.29
N SER A 21 17.68 -19.05 -26.79
CA SER A 21 18.67 -18.04 -26.41
C SER A 21 18.28 -16.65 -26.92
N GLU A 22 18.90 -15.60 -26.40
CA GLU A 22 18.60 -14.22 -26.81
C GLU A 22 18.99 -13.97 -28.28
N GLU A 23 20.07 -14.61 -28.73
CA GLU A 23 20.55 -14.59 -30.10
C GLU A 23 19.55 -15.25 -31.06
N GLU A 24 18.94 -16.37 -30.64
CA GLU A 24 17.90 -17.05 -31.42
C GLU A 24 16.62 -16.21 -31.52
N ILE A 25 16.23 -15.55 -30.42
CA ILE A 25 15.09 -14.63 -30.38
C ILE A 25 15.30 -13.48 -31.38
N GLN A 26 16.47 -12.85 -31.34
CA GLN A 26 16.81 -11.72 -32.21
C GLN A 26 16.97 -12.15 -33.68
N GLY A 27 17.57 -13.31 -33.92
CA GLY A 27 17.70 -13.90 -35.25
C GLY A 27 16.34 -14.22 -35.88
N ALA A 28 15.44 -14.83 -35.11
CA ALA A 28 14.08 -15.13 -35.56
C ALA A 28 13.29 -13.84 -35.87
N ARG A 29 13.39 -12.81 -35.03
CA ARG A 29 12.79 -11.49 -35.29
C ARG A 29 13.30 -10.93 -36.62
N ASN A 30 14.61 -10.83 -36.79
CA ASN A 30 15.23 -10.23 -37.97
C ASN A 30 14.84 -10.98 -39.25
N PHE A 31 14.86 -12.31 -39.22
CA PHE A 31 14.42 -13.14 -40.34
C PHE A 31 12.95 -12.90 -40.71
N LEU A 32 12.06 -12.84 -39.72
CA LEU A 32 10.63 -12.65 -39.94
C LEU A 32 10.30 -11.24 -40.42
N ILE A 33 10.96 -10.21 -39.88
CA ILE A 33 10.79 -8.83 -40.34
C ILE A 33 11.23 -8.70 -41.80
N GLN A 34 12.39 -9.27 -42.16
CA GLN A 34 12.87 -9.24 -43.55
C GLN A 34 11.92 -10.00 -44.49
N LYS A 35 11.39 -11.14 -44.07
CA LYS A 35 10.47 -11.96 -44.88
C LYS A 35 9.09 -11.32 -45.07
N TYR A 36 8.63 -10.51 -44.12
CA TYR A 36 7.29 -9.91 -44.12
C TYR A 36 7.30 -8.37 -44.14
N ALA A 37 8.42 -7.75 -44.52
CA ALA A 37 8.65 -6.30 -44.50
C ALA A 37 7.60 -5.49 -45.28
N GLY A 38 6.96 -6.09 -46.29
CA GLY A 38 5.93 -5.44 -47.11
C GLY A 38 4.55 -5.33 -46.45
N HIS A 39 4.32 -5.90 -45.26
CA HIS A 39 3.01 -5.91 -44.62
C HIS A 39 3.08 -5.38 -43.18
N LYS A 40 2.76 -4.08 -42.98
CA LYS A 40 2.88 -3.39 -41.69
C LYS A 40 2.27 -4.15 -40.50
N PRO A 41 1.01 -4.64 -40.55
CA PRO A 41 0.43 -5.36 -39.41
C PRO A 41 1.18 -6.64 -39.03
N SER A 42 1.85 -7.25 -40.00
CA SER A 42 2.66 -8.45 -39.76
C SER A 42 3.96 -8.11 -39.04
N VAL A 43 4.62 -7.03 -39.44
CA VAL A 43 5.83 -6.51 -38.78
C VAL A 43 5.50 -6.11 -37.35
N ASP A 44 4.44 -5.33 -37.13
CA ASP A 44 4.02 -4.88 -35.80
C ASP A 44 3.76 -6.07 -34.86
N SER A 45 3.16 -7.14 -35.38
CA SER A 45 2.87 -8.35 -34.61
C SER A 45 4.12 -9.15 -34.24
N ILE A 46 5.16 -9.09 -35.08
CA ILE A 46 6.47 -9.72 -34.83
C ILE A 46 7.22 -8.93 -33.75
N GLU A 47 7.23 -7.60 -33.85
CA GLU A 47 7.86 -6.71 -32.86
C GLU A 47 7.16 -6.83 -31.50
N SER A 48 5.83 -6.82 -31.49
CA SER A 48 5.05 -7.01 -30.26
C SER A 48 5.34 -8.35 -29.57
N ALA A 49 5.60 -9.43 -30.32
CA ALA A 49 6.00 -10.71 -29.72
C ALA A 49 7.40 -10.66 -29.10
N HIS A 50 8.34 -9.99 -29.76
CA HIS A 50 9.67 -9.76 -29.22
C HIS A 50 9.60 -8.97 -27.90
N ASP A 51 8.90 -7.85 -27.89
CA ASP A 51 8.77 -6.98 -26.70
C ASP A 51 8.14 -7.71 -25.51
N LYS A 52 7.15 -8.58 -25.77
CA LYS A 52 6.55 -9.43 -24.73
C LYS A 52 7.54 -10.41 -24.11
N ILE A 53 8.44 -11.00 -24.90
CA ILE A 53 9.47 -11.92 -24.39
C ILE A 53 10.46 -11.15 -23.51
N ILE A 54 10.93 -9.98 -23.97
CA ILE A 54 11.82 -9.11 -23.20
C ILE A 54 11.16 -8.70 -21.88
N MET A 55 9.90 -8.27 -21.94
CA MET A 55 9.15 -7.86 -20.75
C MET A 55 8.95 -9.03 -19.78
N GLN A 56 8.65 -10.24 -20.29
CA GLN A 56 8.53 -11.43 -19.45
C GLN A 56 9.84 -11.76 -18.74
N LYS A 57 10.98 -11.77 -19.47
CA LYS A 57 12.32 -11.97 -18.87
C LYS A 57 12.65 -10.88 -17.85
N PHE A 58 12.23 -9.63 -18.09
CA PHE A 58 12.40 -8.52 -17.14
C PHE A 58 11.57 -8.71 -15.87
N TYR A 59 10.31 -9.13 -15.97
CA TYR A 59 9.47 -9.43 -14.81
C TYR A 59 10.01 -10.59 -13.98
N GLU A 60 10.51 -11.65 -14.63
CA GLU A 60 11.15 -12.77 -13.94
C GLU A 60 12.39 -12.32 -13.14
N ARG A 61 13.16 -11.35 -13.65
CA ARG A 61 14.31 -10.76 -12.94
C ARG A 61 13.90 -9.76 -11.84
N LYS A 62 12.87 -8.93 -12.09
CA LYS A 62 12.42 -7.87 -11.16
C LYS A 62 11.56 -8.40 -10.01
N ASN A 63 10.84 -9.50 -10.23
CA ASN A 63 9.94 -10.08 -9.23
C ASN A 63 10.24 -11.57 -9.06
N PRO A 64 11.40 -11.93 -8.45
CA PRO A 64 11.74 -13.32 -8.20
C PRO A 64 10.74 -13.89 -7.21
N LYS A 65 9.66 -14.54 -7.69
CA LYS A 65 8.58 -15.19 -6.94
C LYS A 65 8.56 -14.72 -5.48
N ILE A 66 8.24 -13.44 -5.27
CA ILE A 66 8.26 -12.90 -3.91
C ILE A 66 7.11 -13.60 -3.21
N ASP A 67 7.43 -14.61 -2.42
CA ASP A 67 6.51 -15.22 -1.46
C ASP A 67 6.20 -14.14 -0.44
N VAL A 68 5.30 -13.21 -0.79
CA VAL A 68 4.87 -12.09 0.05
C VAL A 68 4.45 -12.63 1.42
N LYS A 69 3.84 -13.83 1.45
CA LYS A 69 3.50 -14.57 2.67
C LYS A 69 4.72 -14.96 3.52
N LYS A 70 5.82 -15.42 2.93
CA LYS A 70 7.07 -15.71 3.66
C LYS A 70 7.73 -14.43 4.15
N LYS A 71 7.77 -13.38 3.34
CA LYS A 71 8.36 -12.08 3.72
C LYS A 71 7.59 -11.41 4.86
N ILE A 72 6.25 -11.43 4.81
CA ILE A 72 5.39 -10.92 5.89
C ILE A 72 5.59 -11.75 7.16
N ARG A 73 5.64 -13.10 7.07
CA ARG A 73 5.90 -13.95 8.24
C ARG A 73 7.28 -13.68 8.85
N ALA A 74 8.31 -13.51 8.02
CA ALA A 74 9.66 -13.19 8.46
C ALA A 74 9.74 -11.79 9.13
N VAL A 75 9.06 -10.79 8.56
CA VAL A 75 8.96 -9.44 9.14
C VAL A 75 8.18 -9.48 10.47
N ASN A 76 7.09 -10.23 10.54
CA ASN A 76 6.29 -10.38 11.75
C ASN A 76 7.04 -11.12 12.88
N GLN A 77 7.99 -11.99 12.53
CA GLN A 77 8.86 -12.69 13.47
C GLN A 77 10.20 -11.99 13.75
N SER A 78 10.48 -10.86 13.11
CA SER A 78 11.66 -10.05 13.41
C SER A 78 11.65 -9.62 14.88
N ARG A 79 12.80 -9.81 15.57
CA ARG A 79 13.03 -9.34 16.95
C ARG A 79 12.69 -7.86 17.13
N PHE A 80 12.88 -7.05 16.09
CA PHE A 80 12.57 -5.63 16.12
C PHE A 80 11.05 -5.37 16.18
N VAL A 81 10.26 -6.08 15.38
CA VAL A 81 8.79 -5.95 15.38
C VAL A 81 8.20 -6.51 16.67
N GLN A 82 8.75 -7.61 17.20
CA GLN A 82 8.32 -8.16 18.49
C GLN A 82 8.70 -7.26 19.68
N ALA A 83 9.88 -6.62 19.67
CA ALA A 83 10.29 -5.67 20.70
C ALA A 83 9.38 -4.44 20.74
N VAL A 84 8.98 -3.93 19.57
CA VAL A 84 8.05 -2.79 19.47
C VAL A 84 6.61 -3.20 19.85
N ARG A 85 6.14 -4.38 19.42
CA ARG A 85 4.83 -4.91 19.83
C ARG A 85 4.73 -5.25 21.31
N GLY A 86 5.83 -5.67 21.94
CA GLY A 86 5.86 -5.95 23.38
C GLY A 86 5.68 -4.68 24.23
N ARG A 87 6.06 -3.52 23.70
CA ARG A 87 5.91 -2.22 24.37
C ARG A 87 4.53 -1.58 24.16
N PHE A 88 3.88 -1.88 23.04
CA PHE A 88 2.53 -1.41 22.70
C PHE A 88 1.56 -2.58 22.61
N ARG A 89 0.83 -2.86 23.71
CA ARG A 89 -0.35 -3.73 23.66
C ARG A 89 -1.38 -3.12 22.72
N THR A 90 -1.35 -3.51 21.44
CA THR A 90 -2.36 -3.08 20.48
C THR A 90 -3.69 -3.66 20.91
N PRO A 91 -4.71 -2.83 21.20
CA PRO A 91 -6.04 -3.32 21.53
C PRO A 91 -6.62 -4.09 20.33
N SER A 92 -7.66 -4.88 20.58
CA SER A 92 -8.30 -5.72 19.58
C SER A 92 -8.65 -4.92 18.30
N THR A 93 -8.51 -5.57 17.15
CA THR A 93 -8.81 -4.98 15.83
C THR A 93 -10.24 -4.44 15.75
N THR A 94 -11.16 -4.95 16.56
CA THR A 94 -12.55 -4.47 16.68
C THR A 94 -12.65 -3.03 17.17
N VAL A 95 -11.79 -2.61 18.11
CA VAL A 95 -11.79 -1.22 18.61
C VAL A 95 -11.24 -0.28 17.54
N ILE A 96 -10.12 -0.66 16.92
CA ILE A 96 -9.48 0.12 15.85
C ILE A 96 -10.46 0.32 14.69
N LEU A 97 -11.19 -0.73 14.30
CA LEU A 97 -12.15 -0.68 13.19
C LEU A 97 -13.37 0.19 13.51
N LYS A 98 -13.90 0.11 14.74
CA LYS A 98 -15.02 0.97 15.18
C LYS A 98 -14.63 2.44 15.20
N THR A 99 -13.45 2.76 15.71
CA THR A 99 -12.94 4.13 15.76
C THR A 99 -12.65 4.65 14.35
N SER A 100 -12.01 3.88 13.47
CA SER A 100 -11.77 4.31 12.09
C SER A 100 -13.06 4.55 11.33
N LEU A 101 -14.07 3.70 11.52
CA LEU A 101 -15.38 3.87 10.88
C LEU A 101 -16.08 5.12 11.41
N ALA A 102 -16.04 5.37 12.72
CA ALA A 102 -16.60 6.59 13.31
C ALA A 102 -15.93 7.85 12.74
N PHE A 103 -14.60 7.86 12.60
CA PHE A 103 -13.88 9.00 12.01
C PHE A 103 -14.15 9.20 10.52
N LEU A 104 -14.29 8.11 9.75
CA LEU A 104 -14.68 8.19 8.34
C LEU A 104 -16.10 8.73 8.20
N LEU A 105 -17.04 8.24 9.00
CA LEU A 105 -18.41 8.74 9.01
C LEU A 105 -18.47 10.20 9.43
N LEU A 106 -17.72 10.59 10.48
CA LEU A 106 -17.63 11.98 10.92
C LEU A 106 -17.04 12.87 9.83
N GLY A 107 -15.94 12.47 9.20
CA GLY A 107 -15.29 13.24 8.14
C GLY A 107 -16.17 13.39 6.91
N VAL A 108 -16.88 12.32 6.50
CA VAL A 108 -17.85 12.38 5.40
C VAL A 108 -19.04 13.27 5.78
N LEU A 109 -19.56 13.15 7.01
CA LEU A 109 -20.66 13.99 7.50
C LEU A 109 -20.25 15.46 7.53
N THR A 110 -19.02 15.80 7.91
CA THR A 110 -18.48 17.17 7.89
C THR A 110 -18.39 17.75 6.48
N VAL A 111 -18.05 16.94 5.47
CA VAL A 111 -17.95 17.39 4.08
C VAL A 111 -19.33 17.56 3.44
N LEU A 112 -20.28 16.68 3.78
CA LEU A 112 -21.62 16.68 3.19
C LEU A 112 -22.62 17.62 3.89
N PHE A 113 -22.45 17.84 5.20
CA PHE A 113 -23.19 18.82 5.98
C PHE A 113 -22.22 19.81 6.61
N PRO A 114 -21.63 20.73 5.83
CA PRO A 114 -21.01 21.91 6.41
C PRO A 114 -22.13 22.67 7.11
N THR A 115 -22.16 22.63 8.44
CA THR A 115 -23.14 23.39 9.22
C THR A 115 -23.03 24.87 8.84
N GLU A 116 -24.10 25.44 8.28
CA GLU A 116 -24.14 26.83 7.78
C GLU A 116 -24.02 27.91 8.88
N GLU A 117 -23.66 27.55 10.11
CA GLU A 117 -23.32 28.51 11.16
C GLU A 117 -21.87 28.34 11.57
N GLY A 118 -21.13 29.46 11.56
CA GLY A 118 -19.69 29.58 11.80
C GLY A 118 -19.22 29.19 13.22
N PRO A 119 -18.26 29.91 13.81
CA PRO A 119 -17.16 29.39 14.64
C PRO A 119 -17.59 28.77 15.98
N THR A 120 -18.13 27.54 15.96
CA THR A 120 -18.37 26.77 17.19
C THR A 120 -17.11 26.09 17.73
N LEU A 121 -16.04 25.95 16.93
CA LEU A 121 -14.73 25.50 17.42
C LEU A 121 -14.07 26.48 18.41
N GLN A 122 -14.47 27.76 18.42
CA GLN A 122 -13.94 28.71 19.40
C GLN A 122 -14.52 28.47 20.81
N GLY A 123 -15.83 28.22 20.92
CA GLY A 123 -16.51 28.03 22.21
C GLY A 123 -16.10 26.76 22.95
N TRP A 124 -15.99 25.63 22.23
CA TRP A 124 -15.61 24.35 22.84
C TRP A 124 -14.13 24.31 23.26
N SER A 125 -13.24 25.06 22.58
CA SER A 125 -11.85 25.16 23.01
C SER A 125 -11.72 25.87 24.35
N ILE A 126 -12.47 26.96 24.55
CA ILE A 126 -12.46 27.73 25.80
C ILE A 126 -13.01 26.87 26.94
N TYR A 127 -14.10 26.13 26.70
CA TYR A 127 -14.64 25.20 27.69
C TYR A 127 -13.67 24.07 28.05
N LEU A 128 -12.92 23.56 27.07
CA LEU A 128 -11.88 22.54 27.30
C LEU A 128 -10.72 23.10 28.13
N PHE A 129 -10.22 24.30 27.81
CA PHE A 129 -9.15 24.95 28.57
C PHE A 129 -9.59 25.30 30.01
N MET A 130 -10.82 25.79 30.20
CA MET A 130 -11.36 26.04 31.55
C MET A 130 -11.58 24.75 32.33
N ALA A 131 -12.09 23.69 31.69
CA ALA A 131 -12.30 22.39 32.34
C ALA A 131 -10.97 21.76 32.77
N VAL A 132 -9.92 21.87 31.94
CA VAL A 132 -8.57 21.39 32.28
C VAL A 132 -7.95 22.22 33.42
N GLY A 133 -8.12 23.54 33.41
CA GLY A 133 -7.65 24.41 34.51
C GLY A 133 -8.31 24.06 35.85
N ASN A 134 -9.64 23.98 35.88
CA ASN A 134 -10.39 23.63 37.09
C ASN A 134 -10.10 22.19 37.58
N LEU A 135 -9.79 21.27 36.68
CA LEU A 135 -9.38 19.90 37.04
C LEU A 135 -7.99 19.87 37.68
N LEU A 136 -7.04 20.65 37.15
CA LEU A 136 -5.69 20.76 37.70
C LEU A 136 -5.68 21.47 39.05
N ASP A 137 -6.50 22.52 39.22
CA ASP A 137 -6.68 23.19 40.50
C ASP A 137 -7.36 22.27 41.52
N GLY A 138 -8.33 21.46 41.11
CA GLY A 138 -8.94 20.43 41.96
C GLY A 138 -7.95 19.36 42.43
N VAL A 139 -7.03 18.92 41.56
CA VAL A 139 -5.97 17.94 41.89
C VAL A 139 -4.89 18.57 42.78
N SER A 140 -4.49 19.82 42.52
CA SER A 140 -3.53 20.55 43.35
C SER A 140 -4.09 20.82 44.74
N ASN A 141 -5.32 21.32 44.86
CA ASN A 141 -5.94 21.64 46.14
C ASN A 141 -6.23 20.37 46.98
N SER A 142 -6.58 19.25 46.31
CA SER A 142 -6.67 17.93 46.94
C SER A 142 -5.32 17.43 47.47
N SER A 143 -4.23 17.72 46.76
CA SER A 143 -2.86 17.37 47.18
C SER A 143 -2.34 18.24 48.34
N TYR A 144 -2.74 19.52 48.43
CA TYR A 144 -2.42 20.40 49.57
C TYR A 144 -3.19 20.02 50.85
N SER A 145 -4.46 19.60 50.73
CA SER A 145 -5.26 19.18 51.88
C SER A 145 -4.81 17.82 52.45
N PHE A 146 -4.38 16.88 51.59
CA PHE A 146 -3.85 15.58 52.02
C PHE A 146 -2.54 15.68 52.82
N ASN A 147 -1.69 16.68 52.52
CA ASN A 147 -0.43 16.90 53.22
C ASN A 147 -0.59 17.55 54.61
N GLN A 148 -1.70 18.25 54.86
CA GLN A 148 -2.00 18.82 56.18
C GLN A 148 -2.74 17.84 57.11
N GLY A 149 -3.48 16.87 56.56
CA GLY A 149 -4.15 15.82 57.34
C GLY A 149 -3.24 14.70 57.87
N THR A 150 -1.98 14.64 57.44
CA THR A 150 -1.00 13.62 57.86
C THR A 150 0.06 14.13 58.85
N LYS A 151 -0.02 15.40 59.26
CA LYS A 151 0.84 15.99 60.31
C LYS A 151 0.10 16.29 61.62
N GLY A 152 -1.14 15.84 61.74
CA GLY A 152 -2.00 16.06 62.90
C GLY A 152 -2.61 14.78 63.45
N ILE A 153 -1.80 13.75 63.70
CA ILE A 153 -2.02 12.71 64.72
C ILE A 153 -0.65 12.37 65.31
#